data_AF-A0A959AHQ5-F1
#
_entry.id   AF-A0A959AHQ5-F1
#
_cell.length_a   1.000
_cell.length_b   1.000
_cell.length_c   1.000
_cell.angle_alpha   90.00
_cell.angle_beta   90.00
_cell.angle_gamma   90.00
#
_symmetry.space_group_name_H-M   'P 1'
#
loop_
_entity.id
_entity.type
_entity.pdbx_description
1 polymer ?
#
loop_
_entity_poly.entity_id
_entity_poly.type
_entity_poly.pdbx_seq_one_letter_code
_entity_poly.pdbx_strand_id
1 'polypeptide(L)'
;MPTFGHQASDFLQHNLIVPMLYQLFQSVGSEADFNELLNLTFTENEREMMLERWRIFDALDRGLSQREVSKQVPCSIVTATRGAKVFRENKAAIQKLLPIWRNGGQN
;
A
#
# COMPACT_ATOMS: atom_id res chain seq x y z
N MET A 1 -42.25 3.16 -5.03
CA MET A 1 -41.44 2.96 -6.24
C MET A 1 -40.18 3.82 -6.12
N PRO A 2 -39.03 3.26 -5.70
CA PRO A 2 -37.75 3.94 -5.85
C PRO A 2 -37.19 3.68 -7.26
N THR A 3 -36.60 4.72 -7.84
CA THR A 3 -36.04 4.77 -9.19
C THR A 3 -34.74 3.97 -9.28
N PHE A 4 -34.76 2.86 -10.03
CA PHE A 4 -33.63 1.95 -10.28
C PHE A 4 -32.46 2.56 -11.10
N GLY A 5 -32.52 3.84 -11.48
CA GLY A 5 -31.55 4.47 -12.39
C GLY A 5 -30.30 5.07 -11.73
N HIS A 6 -30.33 5.45 -10.45
CA HIS A 6 -29.22 6.16 -9.81
C HIS A 6 -28.16 5.23 -9.18
N GLN A 7 -28.53 4.00 -8.81
CA GLN A 7 -27.58 3.07 -8.16
C GLN A 7 -26.66 2.35 -9.16
N ALA A 8 -27.02 2.27 -10.44
CA ALA A 8 -26.23 1.58 -11.46
C ALA A 8 -25.04 2.41 -11.95
N SER A 9 -25.16 3.74 -11.98
CA SER A 9 -24.07 4.64 -12.37
C SER A 9 -22.95 4.70 -11.33
N ASP A 10 -23.29 4.70 -10.05
CA ASP A 10 -22.32 4.73 -8.94
C ASP A 10 -21.50 3.43 -8.86
N PHE A 11 -22.12 2.29 -9.22
CA PHE A 11 -21.46 0.98 -9.25
C PHE A 11 -20.45 0.85 -10.39
N LEU A 12 -20.68 1.53 -11.52
CA LEU A 12 -19.76 1.55 -12.66
C LEU A 12 -18.60 2.53 -12.47
N GLN A 13 -18.80 3.63 -11.73
CA GLN A 13 -17.71 4.56 -11.41
C GLN A 13 -16.69 3.97 -10.43
N HIS A 14 -17.12 3.14 -9.47
CA HIS A 14 -16.22 2.60 -8.45
C HIS A 14 -15.23 1.53 -8.96
N ASN A 15 -15.48 0.91 -10.11
CA ASN A 15 -14.64 -0.15 -10.69
C ASN A 15 -13.62 0.34 -11.73
N LEU A 16 -13.57 1.64 -12.05
CA LEU A 16 -12.65 2.21 -13.04
C LEU A 16 -11.41 2.87 -12.44
N ILE A 17 -11.40 3.16 -11.13
CA ILE A 17 -10.31 3.88 -10.46
C ILE A 17 -8.99 3.09 -10.53
N VAL A 18 -9.03 1.79 -10.20
CA VAL A 18 -7.81 0.95 -10.20
C VAL A 18 -7.23 0.81 -11.62
N PRO A 19 -8.03 0.54 -12.67
CA PRO A 19 -7.53 0.57 -14.05
C PRO A 19 -6.90 1.90 -14.46
N MET A 20 -7.49 3.04 -14.07
CA MET A 20 -6.96 4.37 -14.45
C MET A 20 -5.62 4.66 -13.77
N LEU A 21 -5.50 4.42 -12.46
CA LEU A 21 -4.25 4.61 -11.74
C LEU A 21 -3.17 3.64 -12.24
N TYR A 22 -3.54 2.40 -12.58
CA TYR A 22 -2.62 1.44 -13.17
C TYR A 22 -2.05 1.94 -14.50
N GLN A 23 -2.89 2.46 -15.40
CA GLN A 23 -2.45 3.02 -16.68
C GLN A 23 -1.54 4.25 -16.49
N LEU A 24 -1.90 5.14 -15.56
CA LEU A 24 -1.09 6.32 -15.24
C LEU A 24 0.29 5.94 -14.67
N PHE A 25 0.35 4.96 -13.77
CA PHE A 25 1.62 4.53 -13.19
C PHE A 25 2.49 3.81 -14.23
N GLN A 26 1.87 3.08 -15.17
CA GLN A 26 2.57 2.40 -16.26
C GLN A 26 3.07 3.34 -17.37
N SER A 27 2.52 4.56 -17.49
CA SER A 27 2.96 5.50 -18.54
C SER A 27 4.28 6.18 -18.23
N VAL A 28 4.78 6.04 -17.00
CA VAL A 28 6.00 6.67 -16.54
C VAL A 28 7.22 5.78 -16.83
N GLY A 29 8.22 6.32 -17.53
CA GLY A 29 9.40 5.57 -17.96
C GLY A 29 10.69 5.83 -17.18
N SER A 30 10.71 6.84 -16.30
CA SER A 30 11.89 7.25 -15.53
C SER A 30 11.57 7.42 -14.05
N GLU A 31 12.59 7.28 -13.18
CA GLU A 31 12.44 7.50 -11.74
C GLU A 31 12.07 8.95 -11.41
N ALA A 32 12.60 9.92 -12.15
CA ALA A 32 12.31 11.34 -11.94
C ALA A 32 10.83 11.65 -12.17
N ASP A 33 10.28 11.19 -13.31
CA ASP A 33 8.87 11.36 -13.64
C ASP A 33 7.96 10.62 -12.63
N PHE A 34 8.42 9.48 -12.11
CA PHE A 34 7.65 8.71 -11.13
C PHE A 34 7.59 9.43 -9.78
N ASN A 35 8.70 10.03 -9.36
CA ASN A 35 8.76 10.86 -8.16
C ASN A 35 7.88 12.10 -8.30
N GLU A 36 7.86 12.76 -9.47
CA GLU A 36 6.96 13.88 -9.74
C GLU A 36 5.49 13.44 -9.64
N LEU A 37 5.13 12.32 -10.27
CA LEU A 37 3.78 11.76 -10.21
C LEU A 37 3.35 11.48 -8.76
N LEU A 38 4.22 10.86 -7.95
CA LEU A 38 3.91 10.58 -6.55
C LEU A 38 3.81 11.85 -5.70
N ASN A 39 4.58 12.89 -6.01
CA ASN A 39 4.51 14.18 -5.32
C ASN A 39 3.23 14.95 -5.62
N LEU A 40 2.70 14.81 -6.84
CA LEU A 40 1.42 15.41 -7.24
C LEU A 40 0.22 14.62 -6.68
N THR A 41 0.34 13.31 -6.57
CA THR A 41 -0.78 12.41 -6.25
C THR A 41 -0.98 12.21 -4.75
N PHE A 42 0.12 12.14 -3.98
CA PHE A 42 0.09 11.86 -2.56
C PHE A 42 0.76 12.97 -1.78
N THR A 43 0.30 13.20 -0.56
CA THR A 43 1.03 14.00 0.42
C THR A 43 2.28 13.25 0.89
N GLU A 44 3.23 13.99 1.46
CA GLU A 44 4.43 13.41 2.08
C GLU A 44 4.07 12.37 3.15
N ASN A 45 3.15 12.71 4.05
CA ASN A 45 2.68 11.81 5.09
C ASN A 45 2.04 10.53 4.53
N GLU A 46 1.26 10.61 3.45
CA GLU A 46 0.69 9.41 2.81
C GLU A 46 1.78 8.49 2.23
N ARG A 47 2.83 9.06 1.62
CA ARG A 47 3.99 8.28 1.14
C ARG A 47 4.74 7.62 2.29
N GLU A 48 4.97 8.34 3.38
CA GLU A 48 5.58 7.78 4.59
C GLU A 48 4.73 6.64 5.17
N MET A 49 3.41 6.79 5.21
CA MET A 49 2.49 5.74 5.66
C MET A 49 2.55 4.50 4.76
N MET A 50 2.71 4.66 3.44
CA MET A 50 2.92 3.54 2.53
C MET A 50 4.23 2.80 2.86
N LEU A 51 5.33 3.54 3.09
CA LEU A 51 6.62 2.95 3.49
C LEU A 51 6.54 2.26 4.86
N GLU A 52 5.91 2.89 5.85
CA GLU A 52 5.67 2.32 7.17
C GLU A 52 4.96 0.96 7.04
N ARG A 53 3.95 0.88 6.19
CA ARG A 53 3.17 -0.35 5.99
C ARG A 53 4.04 -1.50 5.50
N TRP A 54 4.92 -1.25 4.54
CA TRP A 54 5.83 -2.27 4.02
C TRP A 54 6.93 -2.64 5.02
N ARG A 55 7.41 -1.69 5.83
CA ARG A 55 8.32 -1.99 6.96
C ARG A 55 7.66 -2.93 7.98
N ILE A 56 6.38 -2.72 8.29
CA ILE A 56 5.61 -3.64 9.17
C ILE A 56 5.55 -5.04 8.55
N PHE A 57 5.22 -5.16 7.27
CA PHE A 57 5.13 -6.45 6.59
C PHE A 57 6.48 -7.19 6.56
N ASP A 58 7.57 -6.50 6.25
CA ASP A 58 8.90 -7.08 6.27
C ASP A 58 9.30 -7.57 7.66
N ALA A 59 9.05 -6.77 8.70
CA ALA A 59 9.33 -7.12 10.08
C ALA A 59 8.54 -8.37 10.54
N LEU A 60 7.27 -8.46 10.17
CA LEU A 60 6.43 -9.62 10.47
C LEU A 60 6.90 -10.88 9.72
N ASP A 61 7.33 -10.75 8.47
CA ASP A 61 7.87 -11.86 7.68
C ASP A 61 9.19 -12.39 8.27
N ARG A 62 9.99 -11.50 8.87
CA ARG A 62 11.21 -11.85 9.64
C ARG A 62 10.91 -12.50 11.00
N GLY A 63 9.65 -12.70 11.36
CA GLY A 63 9.23 -13.41 12.56
C GLY A 63 9.06 -12.53 13.81
N LEU A 64 9.06 -11.21 13.68
CA LEU A 64 8.90 -10.31 14.83
C LEU A 64 7.44 -10.30 15.31
N SER A 65 7.26 -10.24 16.64
CA SER A 65 5.96 -10.03 17.26
C SER A 65 5.46 -8.59 17.06
N GLN A 66 4.16 -8.36 17.21
CA GLN A 66 3.55 -7.02 17.07
C GLN A 66 4.20 -5.97 17.99
N ARG A 67 4.60 -6.39 19.21
CA ARG A 67 5.27 -5.53 20.18
C ARG A 67 6.70 -5.19 19.79
N GLU A 68 7.40 -6.10 19.10
CA GLU A 68 8.73 -5.84 18.56
C GLU A 68 8.64 -4.95 17.31
N VAL A 69 7.66 -5.19 16.44
CA VAL A 69 7.37 -4.34 15.28
C VAL A 69 7.13 -2.90 15.72
N SER A 70 6.29 -2.65 16.72
CA SER A 70 6.01 -1.28 17.21
C SER A 70 7.20 -0.58 17.88
N LYS A 71 8.30 -1.29 18.12
CA LYS A 71 9.56 -0.70 18.61
C LYS A 71 10.54 -0.41 17.47
N GLN A 72 10.52 -1.20 16.40
CA GLN A 72 11.47 -1.08 15.28
C GLN A 72 10.93 -0.22 14.15
N VAL A 73 9.62 -0.26 13.92
CA VAL A 73 8.92 0.59 12.98
C VAL A 73 8.28 1.72 13.79
N PRO A 74 8.36 2.99 13.35
CA PRO A 74 7.84 4.15 14.09
C PRO A 74 6.31 4.21 14.07
N CYS A 75 5.65 3.16 14.54
CA CYS A 75 4.20 2.99 14.51
C CYS A 75 3.64 2.64 15.89
N SER A 76 2.37 2.97 16.14
CA SER A 76 1.68 2.53 17.36
C SER A 76 1.52 1.01 17.43
N ILE A 77 1.34 0.46 18.64
CA ILE A 77 1.01 -0.96 18.82
C ILE A 77 -0.27 -1.35 18.06
N VAL A 78 -1.28 -0.46 18.02
CA VAL A 78 -2.53 -0.68 17.30
C VAL A 78 -2.29 -0.78 15.79
N THR A 79 -1.37 0.03 15.26
CA THR A 79 -0.95 -0.04 13.86
C THR A 79 -0.24 -1.35 13.56
N ALA A 80 0.68 -1.80 14.42
CA ALA A 80 1.35 -3.09 14.29
C ALA A 80 0.34 -4.27 14.33
N THR A 81 -0.65 -4.23 15.22
CA THR A 81 -1.72 -5.25 15.28
C THR A 81 -2.55 -5.30 14.00
N ARG A 82 -2.98 -4.15 13.48
CA ARG A 82 -3.69 -4.06 12.19
C ARG A 82 -2.83 -4.56 11.03
N GLY A 83 -1.54 -4.23 11.03
CA GLY A 83 -0.57 -4.74 10.06
C GLY A 83 -0.43 -6.25 10.12
N ALA A 84 -0.31 -6.83 11.32
CA ALA A 84 -0.22 -8.28 11.52
C ALA A 84 -1.46 -9.04 11.05
N LYS A 85 -2.65 -8.46 11.24
CA LYS A 85 -3.90 -9.01 10.69
C LYS A 85 -3.83 -9.08 9.16
N VAL A 86 -3.54 -7.97 8.49
CA VAL A 86 -3.47 -7.90 7.03
C VAL A 86 -2.36 -8.78 6.46
N PHE A 87 -1.20 -8.83 7.13
CA PHE A 87 -0.11 -9.73 6.75
C PHE A 87 -0.55 -11.19 6.75
N ARG A 88 -1.27 -11.63 7.79
CA ARG A 88 -1.77 -13.01 7.88
C ARG A 88 -2.77 -13.34 6.78
N GLU A 89 -3.71 -12.42 6.52
CA GLU A 89 -4.76 -12.58 5.51
C GLU A 89 -4.20 -12.59 4.08
N ASN A 90 -3.08 -11.92 3.83
CA ASN A 90 -2.51 -11.71 2.49
C ASN A 90 -1.08 -12.25 2.36
N LYS A 91 -0.69 -13.21 3.21
CA LYS A 91 0.70 -13.61 3.41
C LYS A 91 1.42 -13.96 2.11
N ALA A 92 0.81 -14.81 1.27
CA ALA A 92 1.42 -15.25 0.01
C ALA A 92 1.65 -14.08 -0.97
N ALA A 93 0.69 -13.17 -1.09
CA ALA A 93 0.80 -12.00 -1.98
C ALA A 93 1.89 -11.04 -1.50
N ILE A 94 1.96 -10.79 -0.19
CA ILE A 94 2.99 -9.94 0.40
C ILE A 94 4.37 -10.57 0.25
N GLN A 95 4.53 -11.86 0.58
CA GLN A 95 5.80 -12.58 0.44
C GLN A 95 6.32 -12.62 -0.99
N LYS A 96 5.43 -12.64 -1.99
CA LYS A 96 5.82 -12.50 -3.41
C LYS A 96 6.49 -11.14 -3.71
N LEU A 97 6.11 -10.08 -3.01
CA LEU A 97 6.55 -8.70 -3.27
C LEU A 97 7.72 -8.27 -2.37
N LEU A 98 7.91 -8.90 -1.21
CA LEU A 98 9.00 -8.57 -0.28
C LEU A 98 10.42 -8.63 -0.87
N PRO A 99 10.77 -9.54 -1.80
CA PRO A 99 12.08 -9.52 -2.44
C PRO A 99 12.34 -8.20 -3.19
N ILE A 100 11.34 -7.65 -3.87
CA ILE A 100 11.45 -6.37 -4.60
C ILE A 100 11.64 -5.23 -3.60
N TRP A 101 10.82 -5.20 -2.55
CA TRP A 101 10.90 -4.21 -1.47
C TRP A 101 12.29 -4.18 -0.81
N ARG A 102 12.85 -5.35 -0.48
CA ARG A 102 14.16 -5.47 0.18
C ARG A 102 15.31 -5.00 -0.70
N ASN A 103 15.20 -5.19 -2.01
CA ASN A 103 16.21 -4.76 -2.97
C ASN A 103 16.14 -3.24 -3.22
N GLY A 104 14.94 -2.66 -3.24
CA GLY A 104 14.75 -1.22 -3.44
C GLY A 104 15.19 -0.34 -2.27
N GLY A 105 15.30 -0.89 -1.06
CA GLY A 105 15.76 -0.17 0.14
C GLY A 105 17.28 -0.18 0.37
N GLN A 106 18.07 -0.73 -0.56
CA GLN A 106 19.54 -0.83 -0.45
C GLN A 106 20.32 0.11 -1.39
N ASN A 107 19.63 1.02 -2.10
CA ASN A 107 20.25 2.06 -2.92
C ASN A 107 20.28 3.40 -2.19
#